data_AF-F5L5K2-F1
#
_entry.id   AF-F5L5K2-F1
#
_cell.length_a   1.000
_cell.length_b   1.000
_cell.length_c   1.000
_cell.angle_alpha   90.00
_cell.angle_beta   90.00
_cell.angle_gamma   90.00
#
_symmetry.space_group_name_H-M   'P 1'
#
loop_
_entity.id
_entity.type
_entity.pdbx_description
1 polymer ?
#
loop_
_entity_poly.entity_id
_entity_poly.type
_entity_poly.pdbx_seq_one_letter_code
_entity_poly.pdbx_strand_id
1 'polypeptide(L)'
;RWWEYVTTYNPSVVQNALKKFRTNMSQMMNRIKGLKAHQKNGFMIRILEIYNPYPHLKVAEKWIQKFNNELKRVEEPPVVMVVPVYAAFKGREKQLLWIDRLHPNARGYETIAKELEKTGYAPLLKKKFSGLRR
;
A
#
# COMPACT_ATOMS: atom_id res chain seq x y z
N ARG A 1 -0.21 -11.92 -18.58
CA ARG A 1 0.36 -10.53 -18.61
C ARG A 1 -0.80 -9.54 -18.80
N TRP A 2 -0.77 -8.28 -18.34
CA TRP A 2 -1.95 -7.37 -18.37
C TRP A 2 -2.63 -7.28 -19.76
N TRP A 3 -1.83 -7.32 -20.84
CA TRP A 3 -2.29 -7.42 -22.23
C TRP A 3 -3.20 -8.63 -22.50
N GLU A 4 -2.90 -9.79 -21.93
CA GLU A 4 -3.69 -11.01 -22.06
C GLU A 4 -5.07 -10.86 -21.42
N TYR A 5 -5.19 -10.12 -20.32
CA TYR A 5 -6.50 -9.86 -19.71
C TYR A 5 -7.34 -8.91 -20.57
N VAL A 6 -6.72 -7.86 -21.11
CA VAL A 6 -7.41 -6.88 -21.96
C VAL A 6 -7.85 -7.49 -23.29
N THR A 7 -7.12 -8.49 -23.82
CA THR A 7 -7.47 -9.16 -25.07
C THR A 7 -8.42 -10.34 -24.90
N THR A 8 -8.36 -11.07 -23.77
CA THR A 8 -9.16 -12.30 -23.59
C THR A 8 -10.34 -12.14 -22.62
N TYR A 9 -10.38 -11.05 -21.86
CA TYR A 9 -11.28 -10.88 -20.69
C TYR A 9 -11.21 -12.02 -19.66
N ASN A 10 -10.20 -12.88 -19.73
CA ASN A 10 -10.11 -14.07 -18.91
C ASN A 10 -9.78 -13.71 -17.44
N PRO A 11 -10.73 -13.82 -16.50
CA PRO A 11 -10.53 -13.40 -15.12
C PRO A 11 -9.42 -14.19 -14.40
N SER A 12 -9.07 -15.39 -14.90
CA SER A 12 -8.02 -16.22 -14.30
C SER A 12 -6.64 -15.53 -14.29
N VAL A 13 -6.36 -14.65 -15.26
CA VAL A 13 -5.09 -13.91 -15.31
C VAL A 13 -4.92 -13.02 -14.07
N VAL A 14 -5.96 -12.24 -13.75
CA VAL A 14 -5.93 -11.32 -12.61
C VAL A 14 -6.11 -12.07 -11.28
N GLN A 15 -6.89 -13.17 -11.26
CA GLN A 15 -6.97 -14.06 -10.09
C GLN A 15 -5.60 -14.66 -9.73
N ASN A 16 -4.87 -15.15 -10.73
CA ASN A 16 -3.53 -15.71 -10.52
C ASN A 16 -2.54 -14.63 -10.07
N ALA A 17 -2.65 -13.41 -10.61
CA ALA A 17 -1.87 -12.27 -10.13
C ALA A 17 -2.17 -11.92 -8.67
N LEU A 18 -3.45 -11.91 -8.28
CA LEU A 18 -3.87 -11.68 -6.89
C LEU A 18 -3.36 -12.78 -5.94
N LYS A 19 -3.41 -14.05 -6.36
CA LYS A 19 -2.85 -15.17 -5.58
C LYS A 19 -1.34 -14.99 -5.35
N LYS A 20 -0.59 -14.67 -6.42
CA LYS A 20 0.85 -14.41 -6.32
C LYS A 20 1.16 -13.20 -5.44
N PHE A 21 0.38 -12.13 -5.58
CA PHE A 21 0.50 -10.93 -4.76
C PHE A 21 0.34 -11.24 -3.27
N ARG A 22 -0.70 -11.99 -2.90
CA ARG A 22 -0.91 -12.45 -1.51
C ARG A 22 0.28 -13.23 -0.98
N THR A 23 0.78 -14.21 -1.74
CA THR A 23 1.94 -15.02 -1.35
C THR A 23 3.18 -14.14 -1.14
N ASN A 24 3.49 -13.28 -2.11
CA ASN A 24 4.68 -12.43 -2.05
C ASN A 24 4.61 -11.42 -0.91
N MET A 25 3.44 -10.80 -0.69
CA MET A 25 3.25 -9.84 0.40
C MET A 25 3.50 -10.50 1.76
N SER A 26 2.91 -11.68 1.99
CA SER A 26 3.13 -12.44 3.22
C SER A 26 4.61 -12.80 3.43
N GLN A 27 5.28 -13.30 2.38
CA GLN A 27 6.70 -13.64 2.45
C GLN A 27 7.59 -12.42 2.75
N MET A 28 7.34 -11.29 2.09
CA MET A 28 8.07 -10.04 2.34
C MET A 28 7.88 -9.56 3.78
N MET A 29 6.63 -9.54 4.26
CA MET A 29 6.32 -9.11 5.63
C MET A 29 6.98 -10.00 6.68
N ASN A 30 6.92 -11.32 6.50
CA ASN A 30 7.59 -12.26 7.40
C ASN A 30 9.10 -12.09 7.37
N ARG A 31 9.69 -11.88 6.18
CA ARG A 31 11.13 -11.65 6.04
C ARG A 31 11.57 -10.37 6.72
N ILE A 32 10.86 -9.26 6.52
CA ILE A 32 11.17 -7.98 7.15
C ILE A 32 11.04 -8.11 8.67
N LYS A 33 9.94 -8.67 9.19
CA LYS A 33 9.74 -8.87 10.64
C LYS A 33 10.85 -9.75 11.24
N GLY A 34 11.24 -10.83 10.57
CA GLY A 34 12.34 -11.69 11.00
C GLY A 34 13.68 -10.95 11.07
N LEU A 35 14.03 -10.16 10.05
CA LEU A 35 15.25 -9.35 10.04
C LEU A 35 15.25 -8.27 11.13
N LYS A 36 14.07 -7.83 11.56
CA LYS A 36 13.89 -6.78 12.56
C LYS A 36 13.65 -7.31 13.98
N ALA A 37 13.49 -8.61 14.19
CA ALA A 37 13.11 -9.20 15.47
C ALA A 37 14.12 -8.93 16.61
N HIS A 38 15.41 -8.79 16.29
CA HIS A 38 16.47 -8.62 17.27
C HIS A 38 16.99 -7.18 17.41
N GLN A 39 16.42 -6.23 16.66
CA GLN A 39 16.90 -4.85 16.72
C GLN A 39 16.37 -4.17 18.00
N LYS A 40 17.19 -3.29 18.60
CA LYS A 40 16.82 -2.52 19.79
C LYS A 40 16.01 -1.25 19.48
N ASN A 41 16.12 -0.74 18.26
CA ASN A 41 15.39 0.47 17.82
C ASN A 41 14.03 0.08 17.25
N GLY A 42 13.02 0.91 17.47
CA GLY A 42 11.72 0.68 16.85
C GLY A 42 11.79 0.77 15.31
N PHE A 43 10.86 0.11 14.62
CA PHE A 43 10.70 0.18 13.16
C PHE A 43 9.24 0.34 12.80
N MET A 44 9.00 0.80 11.57
CA MET A 44 7.68 0.88 11.00
C MET A 44 7.70 0.44 9.54
N ILE A 45 6.56 -0.05 9.08
CA ILE A 45 6.27 -0.38 7.69
C ILE A 45 5.02 0.40 7.28
N ARG A 46 5.08 1.10 6.15
CA ARG A 46 3.95 1.79 5.54
C ARG A 46 3.73 1.24 4.15
N ILE A 47 2.55 0.70 3.90
CA ILE A 47 2.22 0.04 2.65
C ILE A 47 1.21 0.91 1.92
N LEU A 48 1.53 1.35 0.71
CA LEU A 48 0.64 2.20 -0.08
C LEU A 48 -0.46 1.34 -0.72
N GLU A 49 -1.70 1.77 -0.61
CA GLU A 49 -2.76 1.23 -1.46
C GLU A 49 -2.50 1.52 -2.94
N ILE A 50 -3.06 0.70 -3.80
CA ILE A 50 -3.06 0.89 -5.25
C ILE A 50 -4.21 1.84 -5.59
N TYR A 51 -3.92 2.96 -6.24
CA TYR A 51 -4.94 3.86 -6.80
C TYR A 51 -5.44 3.36 -8.16
N ASN A 52 -6.57 3.88 -8.64
CA ASN A 52 -7.11 3.54 -9.96
C ASN A 52 -6.80 4.62 -11.01
N PRO A 53 -5.85 4.37 -11.94
CA PRO A 53 -5.60 5.29 -13.05
C PRO A 53 -6.73 5.31 -14.10
N TYR A 54 -7.61 4.31 -14.10
CA TYR A 54 -8.71 4.16 -15.08
C TYR A 54 -10.08 4.15 -14.38
N PRO A 55 -10.55 5.29 -13.83
CA PRO A 55 -11.79 5.34 -13.04
C PRO A 55 -13.06 4.98 -13.82
N HIS A 56 -13.01 5.05 -15.16
CA HIS A 56 -14.13 4.67 -16.04
C HIS A 56 -14.26 3.14 -16.21
N LEU A 57 -13.22 2.37 -15.90
CA LEU A 57 -13.24 0.90 -16.00
C LEU A 57 -13.66 0.29 -14.66
N LYS A 58 -14.97 0.03 -14.48
CA LYS A 58 -15.53 -0.60 -13.27
C LYS A 58 -14.82 -1.91 -12.87
N VAL A 59 -14.35 -2.66 -13.86
CA VAL A 59 -13.62 -3.92 -13.63
C VAL A 59 -12.25 -3.68 -13.00
N ALA A 60 -11.57 -2.58 -13.34
CA ALA A 60 -10.32 -2.19 -12.71
C ALA A 60 -10.54 -1.81 -11.24
N GLU A 61 -11.59 -1.03 -10.94
CA GLU A 61 -11.97 -0.71 -9.55
C GLU A 61 -12.21 -1.97 -8.71
N LYS A 62 -12.97 -2.93 -9.24
CA LYS A 62 -13.24 -4.21 -8.55
C LYS A 62 -11.95 -4.98 -8.22
N TRP A 63 -10.99 -5.02 -9.15
CA TRP A 63 -9.73 -5.73 -8.90
C TRP A 63 -8.84 -4.96 -7.94
N ILE A 64 -8.69 -3.65 -8.11
CA ILE A 64 -7.89 -2.79 -7.22
C ILE A 64 -8.37 -2.90 -5.78
N GLN A 65 -9.69 -2.87 -5.55
CA GLN A 65 -10.27 -3.09 -4.22
C GLN A 65 -9.86 -4.45 -3.63
N LYS A 66 -9.85 -5.52 -4.43
CA LYS A 66 -9.38 -6.83 -3.97
C LYS A 66 -7.90 -6.82 -3.60
N PHE A 67 -7.03 -6.17 -4.38
CA PHE A 67 -5.62 -6.03 -4.02
C PHE A 67 -5.43 -5.22 -2.73
N ASN A 68 -6.12 -4.09 -2.59
CA ASN A 68 -6.05 -3.25 -1.39
C ASN A 68 -6.59 -3.98 -0.14
N ASN A 69 -7.61 -4.83 -0.29
CA ASN A 69 -8.07 -5.69 0.79
C ASN A 69 -6.99 -6.68 1.25
N GLU A 70 -6.20 -7.24 0.32
CA GLU A 70 -5.07 -8.10 0.70
C GLU A 70 -3.95 -7.33 1.41
N LEU A 71 -3.75 -6.04 1.10
CA LEU A 71 -2.85 -5.18 1.87
C LEU A 71 -3.34 -4.98 3.30
N LYS A 72 -4.64 -4.72 3.48
CA LYS A 72 -5.25 -4.54 4.80
C LYS A 72 -5.14 -5.78 5.69
N ARG A 73 -5.06 -6.99 5.12
CA ARG A 73 -4.84 -8.22 5.90
C ARG A 73 -3.49 -8.29 6.61
N VAL A 74 -2.47 -7.55 6.15
CA VAL A 74 -1.14 -7.51 6.80
C VAL A 74 -0.95 -6.28 7.68
N GLU A 75 -1.99 -5.44 7.83
CA GLU A 75 -1.99 -4.27 8.70
C GLU A 75 -1.88 -4.70 10.18
N GLU A 76 -1.01 -4.02 10.92
CA GLU A 76 -0.74 -4.27 12.35
C GLU A 76 -0.35 -2.94 13.00
N PRO A 77 -1.32 -2.05 13.27
CA PRO A 77 -1.02 -0.73 13.81
C PRO A 77 -0.40 -0.81 15.21
N PRO A 78 0.52 0.11 15.57
CA PRO A 78 1.03 1.20 14.73
C PRO A 78 2.23 0.80 13.85
N VAL A 79 2.74 -0.42 13.96
CA VAL A 79 3.99 -0.87 13.33
C VAL A 79 3.83 -1.00 11.81
N VAL A 80 2.77 -1.68 11.37
CA VAL A 80 2.42 -1.83 9.95
C VAL A 80 1.12 -1.09 9.69
N MET A 81 1.15 -0.08 8.83
CA MET A 81 -0.07 0.65 8.45
C MET A 81 -0.20 0.73 6.94
N VAL A 82 -1.43 0.58 6.44
CA VAL A 82 -1.77 0.70 5.03
C VAL A 82 -2.31 2.09 4.78
N VAL A 83 -1.65 2.80 3.87
CA VAL A 83 -1.84 4.22 3.60
C VAL A 83 -2.97 4.45 2.58
N PRO A 84 -3.92 5.36 2.88
CA PRO A 84 -4.99 5.98 2.10
C PRO A 84 -5.05 6.12 0.58
N VAL A 85 -4.04 5.69 -0.18
CA VAL A 85 -3.71 6.32 -1.46
C VAL A 85 -4.85 6.20 -2.49
N TYR A 86 -5.61 5.09 -2.49
CA TYR A 86 -6.76 4.94 -3.37
C TYR A 86 -7.77 6.07 -3.20
N ALA A 87 -8.19 6.32 -1.96
CA ALA A 87 -9.17 7.36 -1.65
C ALA A 87 -8.64 8.76 -1.95
N ALA A 88 -7.35 8.99 -1.71
CA ALA A 88 -6.71 10.29 -1.97
C ALA A 88 -6.66 10.66 -3.47
N PHE A 89 -6.63 9.65 -4.35
CA PHE A 89 -6.59 9.81 -5.81
C PHE A 89 -7.98 9.81 -6.45
N LYS A 90 -8.97 9.13 -5.85
CA LYS A 90 -10.30 8.96 -6.43
C LYS A 90 -10.97 10.31 -6.72
N GLY A 91 -11.32 10.54 -7.99
CA GLY A 91 -11.93 11.78 -8.48
C GLY A 91 -10.94 12.93 -8.73
N ARG A 92 -9.65 12.73 -8.43
CA ARG A 92 -8.57 13.72 -8.60
C ARG A 92 -7.51 13.27 -9.62
N GLU A 93 -7.78 12.20 -10.37
CA GLU A 93 -6.82 11.55 -11.26
C GLU A 93 -6.26 12.52 -12.31
N LYS A 94 -7.12 13.37 -12.90
CA LYS A 94 -6.70 14.41 -13.87
C LYS A 94 -5.68 15.41 -13.29
N GLN A 95 -5.74 15.67 -11.99
CA GLN A 95 -4.86 16.63 -11.31
C GLN A 95 -3.60 15.97 -10.76
N LEU A 96 -3.67 14.69 -10.43
CA LEU A 96 -2.63 13.97 -9.69
C LEU A 96 -1.79 13.03 -10.54
N LEU A 97 -2.25 12.68 -11.75
CA LEU A 97 -1.50 11.83 -12.68
C LEU A 97 -0.75 12.67 -13.72
N TRP A 98 0.33 12.10 -14.24
CA TRP A 98 1.12 12.65 -15.33
C TRP A 98 0.38 12.52 -16.67
N ILE A 99 1.01 12.98 -17.76
CA ILE A 99 0.42 12.95 -19.11
C ILE A 99 0.14 11.52 -19.59
N ASP A 100 0.85 10.53 -19.04
CA ASP A 100 0.63 9.10 -19.32
C ASP A 100 -0.62 8.52 -18.66
N ARG A 101 -1.28 9.30 -17.78
CA ARG A 101 -2.48 8.93 -17.01
C ARG A 101 -2.31 7.68 -16.15
N LEU A 102 -1.07 7.27 -15.88
CA LEU A 102 -0.75 6.09 -15.11
C LEU A 102 0.05 6.47 -13.86
N HIS A 103 1.12 7.25 -14.03
CA HIS A 103 2.02 7.59 -12.92
C HIS A 103 1.60 8.89 -12.23
N PRO A 104 1.87 9.04 -10.93
CA PRO A 104 1.62 10.31 -10.25
C PRO A 104 2.51 11.41 -10.83
N ASN A 105 1.99 12.63 -10.90
CA ASN A 105 2.78 13.83 -11.13
C ASN A 105 3.33 14.39 -9.79
N ALA A 106 3.98 15.55 -9.82
CA ALA A 106 4.49 16.19 -8.60
C ALA A 106 3.42 16.36 -7.49
N ARG A 107 2.20 16.81 -7.84
CA ARG A 107 1.08 16.95 -6.89
C ARG A 107 0.56 15.59 -6.41
N GLY A 108 0.61 14.58 -7.27
CA GLY A 108 0.30 13.19 -6.92
C GLY A 108 1.27 12.65 -5.88
N TYR A 109 2.58 12.80 -6.09
CA TYR A 109 3.59 12.40 -5.12
C TYR A 109 3.50 13.21 -3.80
N GLU A 110 3.22 14.51 -3.87
CA GLU A 110 2.98 15.32 -2.69
C GLU A 110 1.76 14.82 -1.90
N THR A 111 0.68 14.44 -2.59
CA THR A 111 -0.51 13.85 -1.95
C THR A 111 -0.16 12.53 -1.25
N ILE A 112 0.63 11.65 -1.88
CA ILE A 112 1.11 10.40 -1.26
C ILE A 112 1.94 10.69 -0.02
N ALA A 113 2.85 11.67 -0.08
CA ALA A 113 3.69 12.06 1.05
C ALA A 113 2.85 12.57 2.24
N LYS A 114 1.82 13.39 1.99
CA LYS A 114 0.89 13.87 3.02
C LYS A 114 0.09 12.73 3.65
N GLU A 115 -0.38 11.76 2.85
CA GLU A 115 -1.07 10.59 3.41
C GLU A 115 -0.14 9.69 4.24
N LEU A 116 1.13 9.54 3.83
CA LEU A 116 2.15 8.86 4.61
C LEU A 116 2.38 9.56 5.96
N GLU A 117 2.56 10.87 5.95
CA GLU A 117 2.80 11.68 7.15
C GLU A 117 1.67 11.53 8.18
N LYS A 118 0.41 11.52 7.73
CA LYS A 118 -0.77 11.32 8.60
C LYS A 118 -0.74 10.00 9.39
N THR A 119 -0.02 8.99 8.91
CA THR A 119 0.14 7.73 9.64
C THR A 119 1.10 7.85 10.83
N GLY A 120 1.84 8.95 10.95
CA GLY A 120 2.74 9.22 12.07
C GLY A 120 3.91 8.26 12.22
N TYR A 121 4.73 8.53 13.23
CA TYR A 121 6.05 7.90 13.44
C TYR A 121 6.21 7.23 14.80
N ALA A 122 5.11 7.00 15.53
CA ALA A 122 5.13 6.46 16.89
C ALA A 122 6.02 5.21 17.08
N PRO A 123 6.02 4.22 16.15
CA PRO A 123 6.90 3.04 16.31
C PRO A 123 8.39 3.35 16.27
N LEU A 124 8.82 4.50 15.76
CA LEU A 124 10.23 4.91 15.72
C LEU A 124 10.69 5.64 16.99
N LEU A 125 9.75 6.08 17.83
CA LEU A 125 10.08 6.80 19.05
C LEU A 125 10.70 5.83 20.06
N LYS A 126 11.91 6.13 20.55
CA LYS A 126 12.52 5.37 21.64
C LYS A 126 11.63 5.46 22.87
N LYS A 127 11.29 4.33 23.49
CA LYS A 127 10.79 4.36 24.89
C LYS A 127 11.88 5.00 25.73
N LYS A 128 11.69 6.24 26.18
CA LYS A 128 12.49 6.76 27.30
C LYS A 128 12.25 5.80 28.46
N PHE A 129 13.33 5.20 28.98
CA PHE A 129 13.27 4.35 30.15
C PHE A 129 12.46 5.04 31.25
N SER A 130 11.31 4.48 31.63
CA SER A 130 10.65 4.80 32.90
C SER A 130 11.41 4.07 34.02
N GLY A 131 12.66 4.46 34.21
CA GLY A 131 13.47 4.11 35.37
C GLY A 131 13.17 5.10 36.49
N LEU A 132 11.94 5.09 37.01
CA LEU A 132 11.60 5.70 38.29
C LEU A 132 10.87 4.62 39.09
N ARG A 133 11.67 3.68 39.62
CA ARG A 133 11.35 3.09 40.91
C ARG A 133 11.57 4.21 41.94
N ARG A 134 10.50 4.64 42.59
CA ARG A 134 10.55 5.07 43.99
C ARG A 134 9.70 4.07 44.75
#